data_AF-B0CFB7-F1
#
_entry.id   AF-B0CFB7-F1
#
_cell.length_a   1.000
_cell.length_b   1.000
_cell.length_c   1.000
_cell.angle_alpha   90.00
_cell.angle_beta   90.00
_cell.angle_gamma   90.00
#
_symmetry.space_group_name_H-M   'P 1'
#
loop_
_entity.id
_entity.type
_entity.pdbx_description
1 polymer ?
#
loop_
_entity_poly.entity_id
_entity_poly.type
_entity_poly.pdbx_seq_one_letter_code
_entity_poly.pdbx_strand_id
1 'polypeptide(L)' 'MNGQHDWAKYWLSCCDDPESFFEQYGWQTSAIQPGDEGASFGRFTCQFSDPSLIDKPHLYFIAACRQE' A
#
# COMPACT_ATOMS: atom_id res chain seq x y z
N MET A 1 0.87 17.43 11.75
CA MET A 1 0.02 16.88 10.67
C MET A 1 0.94 16.43 9.56
N ASN A 2 0.79 15.22 9.05
CA ASN A 2 1.52 14.79 7.87
C ASN A 2 0.92 15.57 6.69
N GLY A 3 1.68 16.51 6.11
CA GLY A 3 1.22 17.28 4.95
C GLY A 3 0.85 16.34 3.80
N GLN A 4 -0.07 16.79 2.94
CA GLN A 4 -0.75 15.97 1.92
C GLN A 4 0.21 15.20 1.00
N HIS A 5 1.47 15.63 0.87
CA HIS A 5 2.50 15.00 0.04
C HIS A 5 3.87 14.84 0.72
N ASP A 6 3.99 15.21 2.00
CA ASP A 6 5.29 15.21 2.70
C ASP A 6 5.85 13.80 2.89
N TRP A 7 4.98 12.81 2.86
CA TRP A 7 5.31 11.40 2.97
C TRP A 7 5.83 10.81 1.65
N ALA A 8 5.43 11.37 0.50
CA ALA A 8 5.77 10.83 -0.84
C ALA A 8 7.23 11.09 -1.24
N LYS A 9 7.90 12.07 -0.62
CA LYS A 9 9.30 12.42 -0.93
C LYS A 9 10.32 11.31 -0.64
N TYR A 10 9.91 10.26 0.08
CA TYR A 10 10.74 9.10 0.40
C TYR A 10 10.44 7.88 -0.50
N TRP A 11 9.47 7.98 -1.42
CA TRP A 11 9.15 6.88 -2.32
C TRP A 11 10.16 6.77 -3.46
N LEU A 12 10.65 5.55 -3.66
CA LEU A 12 11.65 5.24 -4.70
C LEU A 12 11.02 4.63 -5.96
N SER A 13 9.88 3.96 -5.82
CA SER A 13 9.16 3.31 -6.92
C SER A 13 7.68 3.14 -6.58
N CYS A 14 6.86 2.92 -7.61
CA CYS A 14 5.45 2.53 -7.51
C CYS A 14 5.21 1.23 -8.29
N CYS A 15 4.18 0.49 -7.89
CA CYS A 15 3.75 -0.75 -8.54
C CYS A 15 2.23 -0.81 -8.48
N ASP A 16 1.57 -0.97 -9.63
CA ASP A 16 0.11 -0.98 -9.72
C ASP A 16 -0.49 -2.33 -9.28
N ASP A 17 0.30 -3.41 -9.39
CA ASP A 17 -0.08 -4.76 -8.98
C ASP A 17 1.06 -5.41 -8.19
N PRO A 18 1.24 -5.04 -6.91
CA PRO A 18 2.31 -5.56 -6.09
C PRO A 18 2.17 -7.07 -5.87
N GLU A 19 0.95 -7.60 -5.81
CA GLU A 19 0.72 -9.02 -5.54
C GLU A 19 1.22 -9.88 -6.69
N SER A 20 0.80 -9.59 -7.93
CA SER A 20 1.32 -10.30 -9.11
C SER A 20 2.82 -10.10 -9.29
N PHE A 21 3.36 -8.91 -8.96
CA PHE A 21 4.80 -8.66 -9.03
C PHE A 21 5.58 -9.59 -8.11
N PHE A 22 5.17 -9.75 -6.86
CA PHE A 22 5.88 -10.59 -5.89
C PHE A 22 5.67 -12.09 -6.14
N GLU A 23 4.50 -12.51 -6.61
CA GLU A 23 4.24 -13.91 -6.98
C GLU A 23 5.22 -14.45 -8.03
N GLN A 24 5.62 -13.63 -9.00
CA GLN A 24 6.62 -13.99 -10.02
C GLN A 24 7.98 -14.39 -9.42
N TYR A 25 8.26 -14.00 -8.18
CA TYR A 25 9.49 -14.31 -7.45
C TYR A 25 9.30 -15.36 -6.35
N GLY A 26 8.16 -16.07 -6.34
CA GLY A 26 7.87 -17.12 -5.35
C GLY A 26 7.48 -16.57 -3.98
N TRP A 27 6.93 -15.36 -3.93
CA TRP A 27 6.39 -14.77 -2.71
C TRP A 27 4.87 -14.81 -2.74
N GLN A 28 4.28 -15.18 -1.61
CA GLN A 28 2.87 -14.96 -1.36
C GLN A 28 2.70 -13.65 -0.62
N THR A 29 1.80 -12.79 -1.11
CA THR A 29 1.62 -11.44 -0.58
C THR A 29 0.18 -11.14 -0.24
N SER A 30 0.02 -10.14 0.63
CA SER A 30 -1.26 -9.49 0.90
C SER A 30 -1.05 -7.98 0.97
N ALA A 31 -1.91 -7.25 0.26
CA ALA A 31 -1.95 -5.78 0.29
C ALA A 31 -3.12 -5.28 1.16
N ILE A 32 -2.87 -4.25 1.97
CA ILE A 32 -3.89 -3.56 2.76
C ILE A 32 -3.66 -2.05 2.77
N GLN A 33 -4.71 -1.23 2.64
CA GLN A 33 -4.59 0.23 2.73
C GLN A 33 -4.55 0.68 4.20
N PRO A 34 -3.86 1.79 4.54
CA PRO A 34 -3.83 2.28 5.92
C PRO A 34 -5.19 2.64 6.52
N GLY A 35 -6.19 2.92 5.67
CA GLY A 35 -7.57 3.19 6.04
C GLY A 35 -8.39 1.93 6.33
N ASP A 36 -7.93 0.75 5.92
CA ASP A 36 -8.65 -0.50 6.11
C ASP A 36 -8.62 -0.96 7.57
N GLU A 37 -9.61 -1.77 7.93
CA GLU A 37 -9.70 -2.35 9.27
C GLU A 37 -8.45 -3.18 9.60
N GLY A 38 -7.85 -2.91 10.76
CA GLY A 38 -6.65 -3.61 11.22
C GLY A 38 -5.32 -3.14 10.61
N ALA A 39 -5.33 -2.17 9.67
CA ALA A 39 -4.10 -1.72 9.01
C ALA A 39 -3.27 -0.74 9.86
N SER A 40 -3.92 0.27 10.44
CA SER A 40 -3.20 1.36 11.14
C SER A 40 -3.68 1.65 12.56
N PHE A 41 -4.78 1.01 13.01
CA PHE A 41 -5.35 1.19 14.34
C PHE A 41 -5.55 2.68 14.72
N GLY A 42 -5.98 3.50 13.75
CA GLY A 42 -6.22 4.94 13.92
C GLY A 42 -4.96 5.81 13.96
N ARG A 43 -3.77 5.25 13.75
CA ARG A 43 -2.51 6.00 13.75
C ARG A 43 -2.26 6.71 12.42
N PHE A 44 -2.86 6.24 11.35
CA PHE A 44 -2.75 6.86 10.04
C PHE A 44 -3.90 7.83 9.83
N THR A 45 -3.61 9.13 9.88
CA THR A 45 -4.62 10.19 9.86
C THR A 45 -4.96 10.72 8.46
N CYS A 46 -4.17 10.35 7.44
CA CYS A 46 -4.47 10.71 6.06
C CYS A 46 -5.50 9.73 5.49
N GLN A 47 -6.59 10.28 4.96
CA GLN A 47 -7.64 9.52 4.30
C GLN A 47 -7.23 9.27 2.84
N PHE A 48 -7.33 8.03 2.39
CA PHE A 48 -7.14 7.68 0.98
C PHE A 48 -8.48 7.56 0.28
N SER A 49 -8.41 7.69 -1.05
CA SER A 49 -9.57 7.44 -1.90
C SER A 49 -9.83 5.93 -1.96
N ASP A 50 -11.07 5.56 -2.26
CA ASP A 50 -11.46 4.17 -2.49
C ASP A 50 -10.54 3.53 -3.56
N PRO A 51 -10.01 2.31 -3.32
CA PRO A 51 -9.12 1.60 -4.25
C PRO A 51 -9.67 1.47 -5.69
N SER A 52 -11.00 1.46 -5.86
CA SER A 52 -11.66 1.35 -7.17
C SER A 52 -11.55 2.61 -8.03
N LEU A 53 -11.12 3.74 -7.46
CA LEU A 53 -10.98 5.00 -8.18
C LEU A 53 -9.66 5.05 -8.95
N ILE A 54 -9.78 5.09 -10.28
CA ILE A 54 -8.65 5.27 -11.21
C ILE A 54 -8.09 6.71 -11.07
N ASP A 55 -6.81 6.90 -11.39
CA ASP A 55 -6.09 8.18 -11.35
C ASP A 55 -6.03 8.86 -9.96
N LYS A 56 -6.18 8.08 -8.89
CA LYS A 56 -5.96 8.52 -7.51
C LYS A 56 -4.71 7.86 -6.93
N PRO A 57 -3.95 8.58 -6.08
CA PRO A 57 -2.83 7.97 -5.38
C PRO A 57 -3.36 6.95 -4.38
N HIS A 58 -2.90 5.71 -4.53
CA HIS A 58 -3.18 4.61 -3.61
C HIS A 58 -1.93 4.27 -2.83
N LEU A 59 -2.11 3.91 -1.56
CA LEU A 59 -1.01 3.49 -0.68
C LEU A 59 -1.37 2.15 -0.07
N TYR A 60 -0.46 1.19 -0.18
CA TYR A 60 -0.62 -0.15 0.38
C TYR A 60 0.55 -0.48 1.31
N PHE A 61 0.23 -1.14 2.42
CA PHE A 61 1.18 -1.93 3.17
C PHE A 61 1.19 -3.34 2.60
N ILE A 62 2.39 -3.86 2.31
CA ILE A 62 2.57 -5.20 1.76
C ILE A 62 3.17 -6.11 2.84
N ALA A 63 2.47 -7.19 3.15
CA ALA A 63 3.03 -8.33 3.85
C ALA A 63 3.39 -9.40 2.84
N ALA A 64 4.62 -9.92 2.91
CA ALA A 64 5.12 -10.94 1.99
C ALA A 64 5.76 -12.10 2.75
N CYS A 65 5.39 -13.33 2.39
CA CYS A 65 6.00 -14.56 2.88
C CYS A 65 6.57 -15.34 1.69
N ARG A 66 7.82 -15.81 1.80
CA ARG A 66 8.44 -16.59 0.74
C ARG A 66 7.89 -18.02 0.80
N GLN A 67 7.47 -18.53 -0.36
CA GLN A 67 7.09 -19.93 -0.48
C GLN A 67 8.37 -20.76 -0.71
N GLU A 68 8.48 -21.89 0.01
CA GLU A 68 9.59 -22.85 -0.12
C GLU A 68 9.46 -23.71 -1.38
#